data_AF-A0A1G6ZNC2-F1
#
_entry.id   AF-A0A1G6ZNC2-F1
#
_cell.length_a   1.000
_cell.length_b   1.000
_cell.length_c   1.000
_cell.angle_alpha   90.00
_cell.angle_beta   90.00
_cell.angle_gamma   90.00
#
_symmetry.space_group_name_H-M   'P 1'
#
loop_
_entity.id
_entity.type
_entity.pdbx_description
1 polymer ?
#
loop_
_entity_poly.entity_id
_entity_poly.type
_entity_poly.pdbx_seq_one_letter_code
_entity_poly.pdbx_strand_id
1 'polypeptide(L)'
;MELTQIPPTKLVPHEKNAHSELRGIDTLAQATGREIERVQQSLTLHTLPEQVQQAAHAGEVDLAAAAALTEFAHDPKAIERIMKKGGGHWSYQHLIAEERHRQDTRDMLERLKAELVLAGVKVTPRPKFLTEGGAAVLLEQLVDTDGNPVDVEQVKANAGFAAYINRDYGARAVFYCPDPAAVGLRPAPNSSAAQRAEREARDAEINARHEVWEAATGVRTNFLLSKYGTAKGAKTLFRPALAELAGTSMSLPHNEYAELADTLCGCPVRELPENAGMDRLTRATVARWLAHAEKSLTELARGYWGDLDHGLRYLNLLVAEGYELADVETQLHESITDRRADEAEEEEGDEGPGPDAAVYIAADSVPDHDGELAEADDFVAA
;
A
#
# COMPACT_ATOMS: atom_id res chain seq x y z
N MET A 1 -43.65 -31.86 55.72
CA MET A 1 -43.79 -31.13 54.45
C MET A 1 -42.58 -30.24 54.33
N GLU A 2 -41.52 -30.81 53.74
CA GLU A 2 -40.26 -30.12 53.45
C GLU A 2 -40.36 -29.51 52.05
N LEU A 3 -40.08 -28.22 51.92
CA LEU A 3 -39.81 -27.56 50.64
C LEU A 3 -38.34 -27.19 50.64
N THR A 4 -37.56 -28.05 49.97
CA THR A 4 -36.13 -27.90 49.70
C THR A 4 -35.86 -26.73 48.76
N GLN A 5 -34.93 -25.89 49.19
CA GLN A 5 -34.32 -24.80 48.43
C GLN A 5 -33.45 -25.35 47.27
N ILE A 6 -33.60 -24.78 46.08
CA ILE A 6 -32.76 -25.05 44.90
C ILE A 6 -31.53 -24.13 44.98
N PRO A 7 -30.28 -24.64 44.91
CA PRO A 7 -29.09 -23.79 44.90
C PRO A 7 -28.81 -23.20 43.50
N PRO A 8 -28.17 -22.01 43.42
CA PRO A 8 -27.85 -21.37 42.16
C PRO A 8 -26.72 -22.08 41.40
N THR A 9 -26.93 -22.14 40.10
CA THR A 9 -26.07 -22.70 39.04
C THR A 9 -24.69 -22.06 39.04
N LYS A 10 -23.65 -22.90 39.10
CA LYS A 10 -22.26 -22.51 38.87
C LYS A 10 -22.07 -22.10 37.40
N LEU A 11 -21.67 -20.85 37.18
CA LEU A 11 -21.00 -20.39 35.96
C LEU A 11 -19.73 -21.24 35.75
N VAL A 12 -19.70 -22.01 34.67
CA VAL A 12 -18.50 -22.75 34.23
C VAL A 12 -17.70 -21.83 33.29
N PRO A 13 -16.36 -21.79 33.37
CA PRO A 13 -15.53 -20.89 32.57
C PRO A 13 -15.53 -21.29 31.08
N HIS A 14 -15.51 -20.29 30.20
CA HIS A 14 -15.55 -20.39 28.73
C HIS A 14 -14.40 -21.19 28.06
N GLU A 15 -13.39 -21.66 28.80
CA GLU A 15 -12.23 -22.38 28.23
C GLU A 15 -12.53 -23.82 27.81
N LYS A 16 -13.55 -24.49 28.38
CA LYS A 16 -13.85 -25.90 28.03
C LYS A 16 -14.56 -26.07 26.69
N ASN A 17 -15.20 -25.02 26.15
CA ASN A 17 -15.95 -25.10 24.89
C ASN A 17 -15.03 -25.03 23.66
N ALA A 18 -13.98 -24.20 23.69
CA ALA A 18 -13.04 -24.08 22.57
C ALA A 18 -12.32 -25.41 22.30
N HIS A 19 -11.92 -26.13 23.34
CA HIS A 19 -11.25 -27.44 23.20
C HIS A 19 -12.18 -28.56 22.73
N SER A 20 -13.50 -28.49 22.98
CA SER A 20 -14.45 -29.48 22.45
C SER A 20 -14.81 -29.22 20.98
N GLU A 21 -14.91 -27.95 20.58
CA GLU A 21 -15.18 -27.58 19.19
C GLU A 21 -13.98 -27.90 18.28
N LEU A 22 -12.76 -27.60 18.73
CA LEU A 22 -11.54 -27.93 17.99
C LEU A 22 -11.37 -29.46 17.79
N ARG A 23 -11.64 -30.27 18.82
CA ARG A 23 -11.63 -31.74 18.67
C ARG A 23 -12.69 -32.24 17.69
N GLY A 24 -13.86 -31.59 17.65
CA GLY A 24 -14.91 -31.92 16.68
C GLY A 24 -14.46 -31.68 15.24
N ILE A 25 -13.79 -30.55 14.99
CA ILE A 25 -13.29 -30.19 13.66
C ILE A 25 -12.19 -31.16 13.20
N ASP A 26 -11.22 -31.49 14.06
CA ASP A 26 -10.14 -32.43 13.73
C ASP A 26 -10.69 -33.82 13.34
N THR A 27 -11.66 -34.31 14.11
CA THR A 27 -12.30 -35.60 13.80
C THR A 27 -13.10 -35.57 12.51
N LEU A 28 -13.77 -34.46 12.19
CA LEU A 28 -14.52 -34.30 10.95
C LEU A 28 -13.59 -34.20 9.73
N ALA A 29 -12.48 -33.46 9.86
CA ALA A 29 -11.44 -33.35 8.84
C ALA A 29 -10.83 -34.72 8.53
N GLN A 30 -10.47 -35.48 9.57
CA GLN A 30 -9.94 -36.83 9.43
C GLN A 30 -10.96 -37.80 8.82
N ALA A 31 -12.22 -37.75 9.25
CA ALA A 31 -13.28 -38.63 8.73
C ALA A 31 -13.65 -38.34 7.27
N THR A 32 -13.56 -37.08 6.84
CA THR A 32 -13.89 -36.66 5.47
C THR A 32 -12.69 -36.62 4.53
N GLY A 33 -11.47 -36.80 5.06
CA GLY A 33 -10.22 -36.67 4.28
C GLY A 33 -9.97 -35.26 3.77
N ARG A 34 -10.51 -34.24 4.45
CA ARG A 34 -10.38 -32.82 4.09
C ARG A 34 -9.42 -32.11 5.03
N GLU A 35 -8.81 -31.05 4.56
CA GLU A 35 -8.00 -30.17 5.39
C GLU A 35 -8.86 -29.47 6.44
N ILE A 36 -8.32 -29.31 7.66
CA ILE A 36 -8.99 -28.69 8.80
C ILE A 36 -9.51 -27.30 8.44
N GLU A 37 -8.67 -26.50 7.78
CA GLU A 37 -9.02 -25.14 7.36
C GLU A 37 -10.22 -25.13 6.41
N ARG A 38 -10.28 -26.06 5.45
CA ARG A 38 -11.41 -26.19 4.53
C ARG A 38 -12.70 -26.60 5.24
N VAL A 39 -12.61 -27.44 6.27
CA VAL A 39 -13.76 -27.78 7.12
C VAL A 39 -14.24 -26.56 7.89
N GLN A 40 -13.32 -25.77 8.47
CA GLN A 40 -13.65 -24.53 9.16
C GLN A 40 -14.33 -23.54 8.24
N GLN A 41 -13.76 -23.25 7.06
CA GLN A 41 -14.36 -22.36 6.06
C GLN A 41 -15.77 -22.81 5.66
N SER A 42 -15.99 -24.12 5.50
CA SER A 42 -17.32 -24.68 5.18
C SER A 42 -18.32 -24.52 6.33
N LEU A 43 -17.88 -24.64 7.59
CA LEU A 43 -18.74 -24.41 8.76
C LEU A 43 -19.09 -22.93 8.92
N THR A 44 -18.08 -22.06 8.73
CA THR A 44 -18.22 -20.61 8.73
C THR A 44 -19.24 -20.14 7.69
N LEU A 45 -19.26 -20.76 6.50
CA LEU A 45 -20.21 -20.43 5.44
C LEU A 45 -21.68 -20.52 5.90
N HIS A 46 -22.04 -21.50 6.73
CA HIS A 46 -23.42 -21.66 7.21
C HIS A 46 -23.89 -20.55 8.16
N THR A 47 -22.96 -19.76 8.70
CA THR A 47 -23.26 -18.63 9.59
C THR A 47 -23.48 -17.32 8.83
N LEU A 48 -23.16 -17.30 7.53
CA LEU A 48 -23.24 -16.10 6.69
C LEU A 48 -24.64 -15.89 6.11
N PRO A 49 -24.95 -14.67 5.60
CA PRO A 49 -26.20 -14.41 4.91
C PRO A 49 -26.44 -15.36 3.73
N GLU A 50 -27.71 -15.71 3.48
CA GLU A 50 -28.10 -16.68 2.45
C GLU A 50 -27.56 -16.32 1.06
N GLN A 51 -27.45 -15.03 0.74
CA GLN A 51 -26.86 -14.55 -0.51
C GLN A 51 -25.39 -15.01 -0.68
N VAL A 52 -24.58 -14.95 0.37
CA VAL A 52 -23.17 -15.37 0.34
C VAL A 52 -23.09 -16.89 0.23
N GLN A 53 -23.98 -17.61 0.91
CA GLN A 53 -24.07 -19.07 0.79
C GLN A 53 -24.41 -19.49 -0.66
N GLN A 54 -25.41 -18.86 -1.27
CA GLN A 54 -25.81 -19.13 -2.64
C GLN A 54 -24.68 -18.82 -3.63
N ALA A 55 -24.00 -17.68 -3.48
CA ALA A 55 -22.87 -17.33 -4.34
C ALA A 55 -21.69 -18.31 -4.19
N ALA A 56 -21.41 -18.76 -2.96
CA ALA A 56 -20.40 -19.80 -2.73
C ALA A 56 -20.80 -21.16 -3.32
N HIS A 57 -22.08 -21.52 -3.24
CA HIS A 57 -22.61 -22.74 -3.87
C HIS A 57 -22.59 -22.67 -5.40
N ALA A 58 -22.79 -21.49 -5.98
CA ALA A 58 -22.67 -21.24 -7.41
C ALA A 58 -21.20 -21.21 -7.89
N GLY A 59 -20.24 -21.17 -6.98
CA GLY A 59 -18.81 -21.04 -7.29
C GLY A 59 -18.39 -19.63 -7.71
N GLU A 60 -19.24 -18.63 -7.48
CA GLU A 60 -18.97 -17.21 -7.75
C GLU A 60 -18.04 -16.62 -6.69
N VAL A 61 -18.13 -17.11 -5.45
CA VAL A 61 -17.25 -16.78 -4.33
C VAL A 61 -16.59 -18.07 -3.86
N ASP A 62 -15.27 -18.10 -3.74
CA ASP A 62 -14.62 -19.26 -3.14
C ASP A 62 -14.81 -19.32 -1.61
N LEU A 63 -14.55 -20.48 -1.02
CA LEU A 63 -14.77 -20.70 0.41
C LEU A 63 -13.89 -19.82 1.31
N ALA A 64 -12.69 -19.42 0.85
CA ALA A 64 -11.79 -18.58 1.63
C ALA A 64 -12.29 -17.13 1.67
N ALA A 65 -12.68 -16.57 0.51
CA ALA A 65 -13.31 -15.27 0.41
C ALA A 65 -14.63 -15.23 1.19
N ALA A 66 -15.47 -16.28 1.06
CA ALA A 66 -16.71 -16.38 1.82
C ALA A 66 -16.43 -16.41 3.33
N ALA A 67 -15.47 -17.22 3.79
CA ALA A 67 -15.10 -17.25 5.20
C ALA A 67 -14.61 -15.88 5.69
N ALA A 68 -13.78 -15.16 4.92
CA ALA A 68 -13.31 -13.83 5.28
C ALA A 68 -14.46 -12.79 5.41
N LEU A 69 -15.58 -12.97 4.70
CA LEU A 69 -16.76 -12.12 4.88
C LEU A 69 -17.41 -12.21 6.27
N THR A 70 -17.10 -13.23 7.08
CA THR A 70 -17.60 -13.27 8.47
C THR A 70 -17.04 -12.18 9.35
N GLU A 71 -15.91 -11.59 8.99
CA GLU A 71 -15.38 -10.40 9.67
C GLU A 71 -16.35 -9.22 9.62
N PHE A 72 -17.24 -9.20 8.62
CA PHE A 72 -18.26 -8.18 8.44
C PHE A 72 -19.67 -8.68 8.80
N ALA A 73 -19.79 -9.76 9.58
CA ALA A 73 -21.10 -10.30 9.97
C ALA A 73 -21.98 -9.28 10.72
N HIS A 74 -21.37 -8.29 11.37
CA HIS A 74 -22.05 -7.16 12.03
C HIS A 74 -22.38 -5.98 11.09
N ASP A 75 -21.87 -5.95 9.86
CA ASP A 75 -22.15 -4.92 8.84
C ASP A 75 -22.65 -5.56 7.52
N PRO A 76 -23.95 -5.90 7.43
CA PRO A 76 -24.52 -6.50 6.22
C PRO A 76 -24.35 -5.64 4.96
N LYS A 77 -24.21 -4.32 5.11
CA LYS A 77 -24.00 -3.41 3.98
C LYS A 77 -22.58 -3.51 3.42
N ALA A 78 -21.58 -3.80 4.25
CA ALA A 78 -20.23 -4.08 3.78
C ALA A 78 -20.22 -5.36 2.93
N ILE A 79 -20.88 -6.42 3.41
CA ILE A 79 -21.05 -7.66 2.64
C ILE A 79 -21.75 -7.39 1.30
N GLU A 80 -22.85 -6.62 1.28
CA GLU A 80 -23.57 -6.28 0.04
C GLU A 80 -22.67 -5.49 -0.94
N ARG A 81 -21.87 -4.53 -0.45
CA ARG A 81 -20.94 -3.76 -1.30
C ARG A 81 -19.87 -4.66 -1.93
N ILE A 82 -19.29 -5.57 -1.16
CA ILE A 82 -18.29 -6.53 -1.64
C ILE A 82 -18.93 -7.45 -2.69
N MET A 83 -20.06 -8.08 -2.37
CA MET A 83 -20.77 -9.01 -3.25
C MET A 83 -21.22 -8.36 -4.57
N LYS A 84 -21.58 -7.08 -4.55
CA LYS A 84 -22.03 -6.36 -5.75
C LYS A 84 -20.88 -6.05 -6.73
N LYS A 85 -19.68 -5.80 -6.22
CA LYS A 85 -18.52 -5.42 -7.03
C LYS A 85 -17.62 -6.59 -7.40
N GLY A 86 -17.68 -7.69 -6.65
CA GLY A 86 -16.78 -8.83 -6.82
C GLY A 86 -17.02 -9.57 -8.15
N GLY A 87 -15.93 -9.89 -8.85
CA GLY A 87 -15.96 -10.61 -10.13
C GLY A 87 -15.10 -11.89 -10.19
N GLY A 88 -14.32 -12.16 -9.15
CA GLY A 88 -13.33 -13.25 -9.11
C GLY A 88 -12.61 -13.32 -7.76
N HIS A 89 -11.82 -14.38 -7.54
CA HIS A 89 -11.12 -14.62 -6.26
C HIS A 89 -10.33 -13.39 -5.80
N TRP A 90 -9.50 -12.84 -6.69
CA TRP A 90 -8.63 -11.70 -6.36
C TRP A 90 -9.41 -10.40 -6.21
N SER A 91 -10.41 -10.15 -7.06
CA SER A 91 -11.36 -9.05 -6.89
C SER A 91 -12.02 -9.07 -5.50
N TYR A 92 -12.47 -10.24 -5.02
CA TYR A 92 -13.01 -10.36 -3.66
C TYR A 92 -11.98 -10.06 -2.58
N GLN A 93 -10.73 -10.52 -2.73
CA GLN A 93 -9.66 -10.21 -1.77
C GLN A 93 -9.38 -8.70 -1.70
N HIS A 94 -9.36 -8.00 -2.84
CA HIS A 94 -9.19 -6.55 -2.88
C HIS A 94 -10.34 -5.81 -2.18
N LEU A 95 -11.59 -6.21 -2.46
CA LEU A 95 -12.76 -5.58 -1.86
C LEU A 95 -12.85 -5.83 -0.34
N ILE A 96 -12.46 -7.03 0.11
CA ILE A 96 -12.37 -7.35 1.54
C ILE A 96 -11.27 -6.50 2.20
N ALA A 97 -10.10 -6.37 1.57
CA ALA A 97 -9.02 -5.52 2.09
C ALA A 97 -9.44 -4.04 2.17
N GLU A 98 -10.15 -3.53 1.16
CA GLU A 98 -10.70 -2.17 1.15
C GLU A 98 -11.70 -1.94 2.29
N GLU A 99 -12.61 -2.90 2.53
CA GLU A 99 -13.56 -2.80 3.65
C GLU A 99 -12.88 -2.94 5.02
N ARG A 100 -11.85 -3.79 5.17
CA ARG A 100 -11.04 -3.85 6.40
C ARG A 100 -10.42 -2.49 6.69
N HIS A 101 -9.76 -1.90 5.70
CA HIS A 101 -9.17 -0.55 5.84
C HIS A 101 -10.21 0.51 6.21
N ARG A 102 -11.40 0.45 5.60
CA ARG A 102 -12.51 1.34 5.92
C ARG A 102 -13.01 1.17 7.36
N GLN A 103 -13.06 -0.07 7.86
CA GLN A 103 -13.45 -0.36 9.23
C GLN A 103 -12.37 0.09 10.21
N ASP A 104 -11.10 -0.23 9.97
CA ASP A 104 -9.97 0.21 10.79
C ASP A 104 -9.91 1.74 10.89
N THR A 105 -10.15 2.43 9.78
CA THR A 105 -10.24 3.90 9.75
C THR A 105 -11.41 4.40 10.62
N ARG A 106 -12.57 3.73 10.56
CA ARG A 106 -13.75 4.08 11.37
C ARG A 106 -13.48 3.87 12.87
N ASP A 107 -12.91 2.73 13.23
CA ASP A 107 -12.60 2.37 14.61
C ASP A 107 -11.53 3.31 15.18
N MET A 108 -10.52 3.67 14.39
CA MET A 108 -9.53 4.69 14.73
C MET A 108 -10.18 6.06 14.96
N LEU A 109 -11.13 6.48 14.10
CA LEU A 109 -11.86 7.74 14.27
C LEU A 109 -12.69 7.76 15.56
N GLU A 110 -13.38 6.66 15.87
CA GLU A 110 -14.18 6.53 17.09
C GLU A 110 -13.28 6.54 18.33
N ARG A 111 -12.16 5.83 18.29
CA ARG A 111 -11.15 5.84 19.35
C ARG A 111 -10.59 7.24 19.60
N LEU A 112 -10.17 7.95 18.56
CA LEU A 112 -9.65 9.32 18.69
C LEU A 112 -10.70 10.28 19.23
N LYS A 113 -11.96 10.13 18.80
CA LYS A 113 -13.06 10.92 19.36
C LYS A 113 -13.25 10.65 20.85
N ALA A 114 -13.20 9.37 21.27
CA ALA A 114 -13.31 8.99 22.67
C ALA A 114 -12.13 9.55 23.49
N GLU A 115 -10.90 9.45 22.98
CA GLU A 115 -9.69 9.99 23.62
C GLU A 115 -9.78 11.51 23.80
N LEU A 116 -10.26 12.26 22.79
CA LEU A 116 -10.45 13.71 22.88
C LEU A 116 -11.53 14.09 23.90
N VAL A 117 -12.64 13.35 23.94
CA VAL A 117 -13.74 13.59 24.90
C VAL A 117 -13.26 13.29 26.33
N LEU A 118 -12.50 12.21 26.54
CA LEU A 118 -11.90 11.88 27.84
C LEU A 118 -10.88 12.92 28.29
N ALA A 119 -10.13 13.52 27.35
CA ALA A 119 -9.23 14.64 27.62
C ALA A 119 -9.95 15.98 27.87
N GLY A 120 -11.30 16.00 27.86
CA GLY A 120 -12.10 17.21 28.08
C GLY A 120 -12.08 18.19 26.91
N VAL A 121 -11.58 17.79 25.75
CA VAL A 121 -11.47 18.64 24.57
C VAL A 121 -12.82 18.72 23.87
N LYS A 122 -13.24 19.94 23.50
CA LYS A 122 -14.46 20.16 22.72
C LYS A 122 -14.25 19.72 21.27
N VAL A 123 -14.85 18.58 20.89
CA VAL A 123 -14.80 18.08 19.51
C VAL A 123 -15.90 18.71 18.65
N THR A 124 -15.55 19.30 17.52
CA THR A 124 -16.44 20.01 16.59
C THR A 124 -16.25 19.51 15.14
N PRO A 125 -17.23 19.74 14.23
CA PRO A 125 -16.97 19.58 12.81
C PRO A 125 -15.88 20.56 12.33
N ARG A 126 -15.23 20.27 11.19
CA ARG A 126 -14.17 21.12 10.62
C ARG A 126 -14.69 22.57 10.49
N PRO A 127 -14.09 23.54 11.20
CA PRO A 127 -14.49 24.94 11.08
C PRO A 127 -13.99 25.50 9.75
N LYS A 128 -14.58 26.62 9.34
CA LYS A 128 -13.98 27.45 8.29
C LYS A 128 -12.80 28.21 8.88
N PHE A 129 -11.59 27.95 8.39
CA PHE A 129 -10.38 28.58 8.90
C PHE A 129 -10.22 30.02 8.41
N LEU A 130 -9.40 30.82 9.09
CA LEU A 130 -9.08 32.19 8.70
C LEU A 130 -8.58 32.29 7.24
N THR A 131 -7.87 31.26 6.80
CA THR A 131 -7.36 31.07 5.43
C THR A 131 -8.46 30.91 4.38
N GLU A 132 -9.59 30.33 4.79
CA GLU A 132 -10.75 30.07 3.97
C GLU A 132 -11.77 31.24 4.07
N GLY A 133 -11.46 32.27 4.87
CA GLY A 133 -12.36 33.40 5.16
C GLY A 133 -13.27 33.19 6.38
N GLY A 134 -12.84 32.35 7.33
CA GLY A 134 -13.48 32.18 8.65
C GLY A 134 -12.73 32.90 9.78
N ALA A 135 -13.01 32.54 11.03
CA ALA A 135 -12.38 33.12 12.22
C ALA A 135 -11.44 32.15 12.97
N ALA A 136 -11.54 30.84 12.70
CA ALA A 136 -10.78 29.82 13.39
C ALA A 136 -9.30 29.80 12.93
N VAL A 137 -8.38 29.57 13.86
CA VAL A 137 -6.93 29.49 13.61
C VAL A 137 -6.35 28.25 14.27
N LEU A 138 -5.49 27.52 13.57
CA LEU A 138 -4.82 26.32 14.09
C LEU A 138 -3.85 26.68 15.23
N LEU A 139 -3.74 25.84 16.27
CA LEU A 139 -2.86 26.14 17.42
C LEU A 139 -1.40 26.32 17.02
N GLU A 140 -0.90 25.54 16.06
CA GLU A 140 0.45 25.66 15.52
C GLU A 140 0.74 27.03 14.87
N GLN A 141 -0.32 27.80 14.58
CA GLN A 141 -0.26 29.13 13.97
C GLN A 141 -0.50 30.24 14.98
N LEU A 142 -0.72 29.91 16.25
CA LEU A 142 -0.96 30.87 17.30
C LEU A 142 0.33 31.14 18.07
N VAL A 143 0.57 32.43 18.30
CA VAL A 143 1.60 32.89 19.22
C VAL A 143 0.96 33.72 20.33
N ASP A 144 1.61 33.71 21.48
CA ASP A 144 1.24 34.58 22.60
C ASP A 144 1.56 36.07 22.29
N THR A 145 1.26 36.93 23.27
CA THR A 145 1.55 38.37 23.19
C THR A 145 3.04 38.67 23.03
N ASP A 146 3.90 37.80 23.56
CA ASP A 146 5.35 37.92 23.52
C ASP A 146 5.97 37.30 22.26
N GLY A 147 5.16 36.61 21.45
CA GLY A 147 5.57 35.98 20.19
C GLY A 147 6.02 34.52 20.31
N ASN A 148 5.83 33.86 21.45
CA ASN A 148 6.17 32.46 21.64
C ASN A 148 5.06 31.54 21.09
N PRO A 149 5.42 30.36 20.53
CA PRO A 149 4.45 29.38 20.08
C PRO A 149 3.65 28.80 21.24
N VAL A 150 2.36 28.55 21.01
CA VAL A 150 1.46 27.97 22.00
C VAL A 150 1.67 26.46 22.12
N ASP A 151 1.91 25.96 23.33
CA ASP A 151 2.01 24.53 23.62
C ASP A 151 0.61 23.87 23.61
N VAL A 152 0.42 22.94 22.68
CA VAL A 152 -0.85 22.23 22.46
C VAL A 152 -1.29 21.46 23.70
N GLU A 153 -0.36 20.82 24.41
CA GLU A 153 -0.70 19.97 25.56
C GLU A 153 -1.22 20.78 26.75
N GLN A 154 -0.76 22.03 26.88
CA GLN A 154 -1.15 22.93 27.97
C GLN A 154 -2.50 23.61 27.73
N VAL A 155 -2.87 23.85 26.47
CA VAL A 155 -4.07 24.65 26.15
C VAL A 155 -5.24 23.83 25.62
N LYS A 156 -5.03 22.59 25.19
CA LYS A 156 -6.08 21.77 24.54
C LYS A 156 -7.34 21.55 25.38
N ALA A 157 -7.22 21.55 26.70
CA ALA A 157 -8.34 21.36 27.63
C ALA A 157 -8.95 22.69 28.15
N ASN A 158 -8.38 23.84 27.78
CA ASN A 158 -8.84 25.15 28.26
C ASN A 158 -10.10 25.61 27.52
N ALA A 159 -10.93 26.40 28.23
CA ALA A 159 -12.07 27.06 27.62
C ALA A 159 -11.58 28.03 26.52
N GLY A 160 -12.11 27.87 25.29
CA GLY A 160 -11.71 28.67 24.13
C GLY A 160 -10.95 27.90 23.06
N PHE A 161 -10.61 26.62 23.29
CA PHE A 161 -10.01 25.74 22.30
C PHE A 161 -10.95 24.60 21.92
N ALA A 162 -10.78 24.08 20.71
CA ALA A 162 -11.54 22.97 20.18
C ALA A 162 -10.63 22.09 19.32
N ALA A 163 -11.10 20.88 19.03
CA ALA A 163 -10.46 20.00 18.07
C ALA A 163 -11.48 19.51 17.04
N TYR A 164 -11.05 19.33 15.81
CA TYR A 164 -11.77 18.49 14.86
C TYR A 164 -10.89 17.30 14.49
N ILE A 165 -11.53 16.21 14.07
CA ILE A 165 -10.80 15.06 13.56
C ILE A 165 -10.69 15.23 12.07
N ASN A 166 -9.47 15.44 11.59
CA ASN A 166 -9.19 15.49 10.18
C ASN A 166 -9.25 14.06 9.63
N ARG A 167 -10.02 13.86 8.55
CA ARG A 167 -10.21 12.57 7.88
C ARG A 167 -9.48 12.49 6.55
N ASP A 168 -9.02 13.63 6.05
CA ASP A 168 -8.46 13.76 4.72
C ASP A 168 -7.01 13.20 4.66
N TYR A 169 -6.39 12.88 5.82
CA TYR A 169 -4.95 12.57 5.98
C TYR A 169 -4.67 11.44 6.98
N GLY A 170 -5.57 10.46 7.06
CA GLY A 170 -5.64 9.56 8.20
C GLY A 170 -6.27 10.27 9.42
N ALA A 171 -6.88 9.48 10.30
CA ALA A 171 -7.59 10.06 11.43
C ALA A 171 -6.60 10.73 12.39
N ARG A 172 -6.61 12.06 12.44
CA ARG A 172 -5.77 12.85 13.35
C ARG A 172 -6.56 13.96 14.02
N ALA A 173 -6.34 14.15 15.31
CA ALA A 173 -6.86 15.29 16.03
C ALA A 173 -6.11 16.57 15.63
N VAL A 174 -6.84 17.56 15.14
CA VAL A 174 -6.30 18.89 14.81
C VAL A 174 -6.93 19.90 15.75
N PHE A 175 -6.09 20.54 16.55
CA PHE A 175 -6.51 21.52 17.54
C PHE A 175 -6.53 22.92 16.93
N TYR A 176 -7.55 23.70 17.28
CA TYR A 176 -7.69 25.08 16.82
C TYR A 176 -8.36 25.98 17.88
N CYS A 177 -8.19 27.29 17.74
CA CYS A 177 -8.93 28.30 18.51
C CYS A 177 -9.99 28.96 17.61
N PRO A 178 -11.29 28.92 17.98
CA PRO A 178 -12.36 29.56 17.21
C PRO A 178 -12.25 31.09 17.18
N ASP A 179 -11.75 31.71 18.26
CA ASP A 179 -11.58 33.16 18.40
C ASP A 179 -10.28 33.45 19.17
N PRO A 180 -9.15 33.61 18.47
CA PRO A 180 -7.86 33.83 19.13
C PRO A 180 -7.79 35.17 19.86
N ALA A 181 -8.52 36.20 19.39
CA ALA A 181 -8.54 37.51 20.04
C ALA A 181 -9.20 37.46 21.42
N ALA A 182 -10.26 36.64 21.58
CA ALA A 182 -10.93 36.46 22.86
C ALA A 182 -10.06 35.78 23.94
N VAL A 183 -9.05 35.01 23.54
CA VAL A 183 -8.09 34.33 24.44
C VAL A 183 -6.72 35.03 24.49
N GLY A 184 -6.58 36.21 23.89
CA GLY A 184 -5.35 37.00 23.91
C GLY A 184 -4.22 36.45 23.03
N LEU A 185 -4.54 35.60 22.04
CA LEU A 185 -3.59 35.04 21.08
C LEU A 185 -3.68 35.76 19.73
N ARG A 186 -2.59 35.69 18.95
CA ARG A 186 -2.55 36.24 17.60
C ARG A 186 -1.99 35.24 16.60
N PRO A 187 -2.42 35.28 15.32
CA PRO A 187 -1.80 34.48 14.27
C PRO A 187 -0.33 34.86 14.07
N ALA A 188 0.54 33.88 13.84
CA ALA A 188 1.96 34.09 13.58
C ALA A 188 2.18 34.91 12.28
N PRO A 189 3.06 35.93 12.30
CA PRO A 189 3.43 36.67 11.10
C PRO A 189 4.23 35.77 10.16
N ASN A 190 3.89 35.80 8.86
CA ASN A 190 4.55 35.08 7.74
C ASN A 190 4.20 33.60 7.51
N SER A 191 3.04 33.16 7.93
CA SER A 191 2.50 31.91 7.40
C SER A 191 1.55 32.24 6.23
N SER A 192 2.00 32.10 4.97
CA SER A 192 1.09 32.18 3.81
C SER A 192 0.20 30.94 3.85
N ALA A 193 -0.86 31.04 4.63
CA ALA A 193 -1.64 29.90 5.04
C ALA A 193 -2.44 29.27 3.87
N ALA A 194 -2.54 29.99 2.74
CA ALA A 194 -2.96 29.45 1.44
C ALA A 194 -1.94 28.46 0.84
N GLN A 195 -0.63 28.75 0.90
CA GLN A 195 0.42 27.83 0.41
C GLN A 195 0.57 26.58 1.29
N ARG A 196 0.23 26.69 2.59
CA ARG A 196 0.18 25.54 3.49
C ARG A 196 -1.06 24.69 3.27
N ALA A 197 -2.24 25.29 3.14
CA ALA A 197 -3.47 24.56 2.82
C ALA A 197 -3.40 23.84 1.46
N GLU A 198 -2.75 24.45 0.47
CA GLU A 198 -2.53 23.81 -0.84
C GLU A 198 -1.49 22.68 -0.78
N ARG A 199 -0.39 22.87 -0.05
CA ARG A 199 0.60 21.80 0.19
C ARG A 199 -0.02 20.64 0.94
N GLU A 200 -0.75 20.92 2.01
CA GLU A 200 -1.50 19.93 2.75
C GLU A 200 -2.46 19.21 1.81
N ALA A 201 -3.37 19.91 1.11
CA ALA A 201 -4.31 19.25 0.18
C ALA A 201 -3.62 18.31 -0.83
N ARG A 202 -2.45 18.71 -1.37
CA ARG A 202 -1.64 17.85 -2.24
C ARG A 202 -1.08 16.63 -1.51
N ASP A 203 -0.51 16.82 -0.33
CA ASP A 203 0.02 15.73 0.50
C ASP A 203 -1.12 14.77 0.95
N ALA A 204 -2.37 15.25 1.08
CA ALA A 204 -3.57 14.45 1.36
C ALA A 204 -3.86 13.45 0.26
N GLU A 205 -3.92 13.96 -0.96
CA GLU A 205 -4.25 13.18 -2.14
C GLU A 205 -3.18 12.10 -2.36
N ILE A 206 -1.91 12.47 -2.18
CA ILE A 206 -0.78 11.55 -2.23
C ILE A 206 -0.92 10.45 -1.16
N ASN A 207 -1.18 10.82 0.10
CA ASN A 207 -1.31 9.84 1.18
C ASN A 207 -2.52 8.91 1.01
N ALA A 208 -3.68 9.43 0.59
CA ALA A 208 -4.86 8.62 0.33
C ALA A 208 -4.61 7.61 -0.80
N ARG A 209 -3.92 8.04 -1.86
CA ARG A 209 -3.49 7.14 -2.94
C ARG A 209 -2.50 6.08 -2.42
N HIS A 210 -1.57 6.46 -1.55
CA HIS A 210 -0.62 5.52 -0.95
C HIS A 210 -1.33 4.46 -0.10
N GLU A 211 -2.32 4.82 0.72
CA GLU A 211 -3.04 3.83 1.54
C GLU A 211 -3.75 2.76 0.69
N VAL A 212 -4.42 3.18 -0.39
CA VAL A 212 -5.06 2.24 -1.33
C VAL A 212 -4.02 1.38 -2.04
N TRP A 213 -2.87 1.95 -2.37
CA TRP A 213 -1.74 1.23 -2.97
C TRP A 213 -1.15 0.16 -2.04
N GLU A 214 -0.96 0.47 -0.75
CA GLU A 214 -0.44 -0.48 0.24
C GLU A 214 -1.41 -1.66 0.43
N ALA A 215 -2.73 -1.39 0.48
CA ALA A 215 -3.73 -2.45 0.55
C ALA A 215 -3.68 -3.37 -0.68
N ALA A 216 -3.56 -2.82 -1.88
CA ALA A 216 -3.39 -3.59 -3.11
C ALA A 216 -2.08 -4.40 -3.10
N THR A 217 -0.99 -3.81 -2.59
CA THR A 217 0.32 -4.46 -2.44
C THR A 217 0.27 -5.69 -1.54
N GLY A 218 -0.51 -5.64 -0.45
CA GLY A 218 -0.73 -6.81 0.41
C GLY A 218 -1.40 -7.97 -0.33
N VAL A 219 -2.42 -7.70 -1.14
CA VAL A 219 -3.13 -8.73 -1.93
C VAL A 219 -2.21 -9.28 -3.03
N ARG A 220 -1.48 -8.41 -3.74
CA ARG A 220 -0.49 -8.79 -4.76
C ARG A 220 0.61 -9.67 -4.18
N THR A 221 1.12 -9.33 -3.00
CA THR A 221 2.10 -10.14 -2.26
C THR A 221 1.56 -11.55 -1.98
N ASN A 222 0.31 -11.67 -1.54
CA ASN A 222 -0.33 -12.98 -1.32
C ASN A 222 -0.45 -13.79 -2.62
N PHE A 223 -0.79 -13.13 -3.74
CA PHE A 223 -0.78 -13.75 -5.06
C PHE A 223 0.60 -14.30 -5.41
N LEU A 224 1.66 -13.51 -5.26
CA LEU A 224 3.03 -13.93 -5.54
C LEU A 224 3.45 -15.13 -4.69
N LEU A 225 3.13 -15.10 -3.38
CA LEU A 225 3.44 -16.20 -2.46
C LEU A 225 2.72 -17.50 -2.88
N SER A 226 1.43 -17.40 -3.21
CA SER A 226 0.63 -18.53 -3.68
C SER A 226 1.17 -19.13 -4.98
N LYS A 227 1.53 -18.26 -5.95
CA LYS A 227 1.95 -18.69 -7.29
C LYS A 227 3.41 -19.14 -7.35
N TYR A 228 4.31 -18.42 -6.67
CA TYR A 228 5.76 -18.53 -6.85
C TYR A 228 6.53 -18.96 -5.59
N GLY A 229 5.87 -19.10 -4.43
CA GLY A 229 6.51 -19.57 -3.19
C GLY A 229 6.99 -21.03 -3.24
N THR A 230 6.58 -21.80 -4.26
CA THR A 230 7.06 -23.18 -4.48
C THR A 230 8.19 -23.24 -5.51
N ALA A 231 9.06 -24.25 -5.41
CA ALA A 231 10.15 -24.44 -6.38
C ALA A 231 9.63 -24.62 -7.83
N LYS A 232 8.47 -25.28 -7.99
CA LYS A 232 7.83 -25.45 -9.30
C LYS A 232 7.32 -24.13 -9.86
N GLY A 233 6.68 -23.31 -9.01
CA GLY A 233 6.22 -21.97 -9.37
C GLY A 233 7.40 -21.08 -9.76
N ALA A 234 8.41 -20.96 -8.91
CA ALA A 234 9.60 -20.16 -9.20
C ALA A 234 10.29 -20.57 -10.51
N LYS A 235 10.33 -21.86 -10.85
CA LYS A 235 10.97 -22.33 -12.09
C LYS A 235 10.39 -21.72 -13.36
N THR A 236 9.12 -21.30 -13.38
CA THR A 236 8.51 -20.66 -14.57
C THR A 236 9.12 -19.28 -14.84
N LEU A 237 9.52 -18.57 -13.78
CA LEU A 237 10.13 -17.24 -13.85
C LEU A 237 11.66 -17.25 -13.80
N PHE A 238 12.28 -18.41 -13.61
CA PHE A 238 13.73 -18.48 -13.40
C PHE A 238 14.55 -17.88 -14.54
N ARG A 239 14.18 -18.18 -15.80
CA ARG A 239 14.89 -17.66 -16.97
C ARG A 239 14.75 -16.14 -17.12
N PRO A 240 13.54 -15.54 -17.14
CA PRO A 240 13.41 -14.09 -17.23
C PRO A 240 14.08 -13.38 -16.04
N ALA A 241 13.90 -13.90 -14.81
CA ALA A 241 14.54 -13.34 -13.63
C ALA A 241 16.08 -13.35 -13.74
N LEU A 242 16.66 -14.48 -14.19
CA LEU A 242 18.11 -14.60 -14.36
C LEU A 242 18.63 -13.68 -15.48
N ALA A 243 17.91 -13.58 -16.61
CA ALA A 243 18.30 -12.72 -17.72
C ALA A 243 18.35 -11.25 -17.30
N GLU A 244 17.33 -10.80 -16.57
CA GLU A 244 17.25 -9.40 -16.15
C GLU A 244 18.25 -9.09 -15.02
N LEU A 245 18.44 -9.99 -14.06
CA LEU A 245 19.48 -9.84 -13.03
C LEU A 245 20.90 -9.87 -13.60
N ALA A 246 21.14 -10.57 -14.71
CA ALA A 246 22.43 -10.58 -15.38
C ALA A 246 22.68 -9.30 -16.22
N GLY A 247 21.61 -8.72 -16.79
CA GLY A 247 21.69 -7.54 -17.64
C GLY A 247 21.63 -6.20 -16.90
N THR A 248 21.34 -6.20 -15.60
CA THR A 248 21.09 -4.99 -14.82
C THR A 248 21.85 -4.99 -13.49
N SER A 249 21.95 -3.81 -12.86
CA SER A 249 22.51 -3.67 -11.51
C SER A 249 21.45 -3.83 -10.40
N MET A 250 20.40 -4.62 -10.65
CA MET A 250 19.30 -4.82 -9.71
C MET A 250 19.81 -5.37 -8.36
N SER A 251 19.70 -4.57 -7.30
CA SER A 251 20.04 -4.98 -5.94
C SER A 251 18.82 -5.56 -5.21
N LEU A 252 19.07 -6.45 -4.25
CA LEU A 252 18.01 -6.92 -3.34
C LEU A 252 17.59 -5.75 -2.44
N PRO A 253 16.29 -5.40 -2.35
CA PRO A 253 15.81 -4.33 -1.48
C PRO A 253 16.20 -4.54 -0.01
N HIS A 254 16.33 -3.45 0.76
CA HIS A 254 16.69 -3.48 2.19
C HIS A 254 15.50 -3.28 3.14
N ASN A 255 14.30 -3.11 2.61
CA ASN A 255 13.06 -2.77 3.32
C ASN A 255 12.08 -3.98 3.35
N GLU A 256 10.78 -3.75 3.50
CA GLU A 256 9.73 -4.78 3.53
C GLU A 256 9.80 -5.79 2.36
N TYR A 257 10.30 -5.39 1.18
CA TYR A 257 10.47 -6.31 0.06
C TYR A 257 11.58 -7.35 0.27
N ALA A 258 12.51 -7.12 1.22
CA ALA A 258 13.46 -8.14 1.66
C ALA A 258 12.73 -9.30 2.36
N GLU A 259 11.75 -9.00 3.22
CA GLU A 259 10.94 -10.02 3.91
C GLU A 259 10.09 -10.82 2.91
N LEU A 260 9.55 -10.14 1.90
CA LEU A 260 8.90 -10.81 0.76
C LEU A 260 9.84 -11.78 0.06
N ALA A 261 11.06 -11.35 -0.27
CA ALA A 261 12.05 -12.20 -0.92
C ALA A 261 12.40 -13.43 -0.06
N ASP A 262 12.61 -13.23 1.23
CA ASP A 262 12.93 -14.29 2.17
C ASP A 262 11.78 -15.30 2.29
N THR A 263 10.54 -14.82 2.32
CA THR A 263 9.34 -15.65 2.38
C THR A 263 9.14 -16.46 1.09
N LEU A 264 9.31 -15.83 -0.08
CA LEU A 264 9.27 -16.52 -1.38
C LEU A 264 10.38 -17.57 -1.53
N CYS A 265 11.56 -17.29 -0.97
CA CYS A 265 12.68 -18.22 -1.00
C CYS A 265 12.48 -19.40 -0.01
N GLY A 266 11.80 -19.14 1.10
CA GLY A 266 11.67 -20.04 2.25
C GLY A 266 12.89 -20.03 3.18
N CYS A 267 13.78 -19.05 3.03
CA CYS A 267 14.93 -18.76 3.90
C CYS A 267 15.49 -17.36 3.59
N PRO A 268 16.27 -16.75 4.50
CA PRO A 268 16.89 -15.46 4.24
C PRO A 268 17.80 -15.50 3.01
N VAL A 269 17.49 -14.71 1.97
CA VAL A 269 18.19 -14.71 0.68
C VAL A 269 19.64 -14.25 0.84
N ARG A 270 19.90 -13.33 1.77
CA ARG A 270 21.25 -12.83 2.09
C ARG A 270 22.12 -13.86 2.81
N GLU A 271 21.51 -14.88 3.40
CA GLU A 271 22.19 -15.92 4.19
C GLU A 271 22.19 -17.27 3.46
N LEU A 272 22.05 -17.25 2.13
CA LEU A 272 22.10 -18.46 1.32
C LEU A 272 23.44 -19.18 1.51
N PRO A 273 23.43 -20.46 1.88
CA PRO A 273 24.66 -21.19 2.08
C PRO A 273 25.37 -21.41 0.74
N GLU A 274 26.70 -21.39 0.73
CA GLU A 274 27.51 -21.55 -0.49
C GLU A 274 27.23 -22.86 -1.24
N ASN A 275 26.78 -23.90 -0.52
CA ASN A 275 26.40 -25.19 -1.07
C ASN A 275 24.90 -25.31 -1.40
N ALA A 276 24.18 -24.19 -1.55
CA ALA A 276 22.77 -24.20 -1.91
C ALA A 276 22.53 -24.96 -3.22
N GLY A 277 21.63 -25.94 -3.17
CA GLY A 277 21.21 -26.68 -4.36
C GLY A 277 20.42 -25.81 -5.35
N MET A 278 20.33 -26.27 -6.60
CA MET A 278 19.70 -25.52 -7.69
C MET A 278 18.28 -25.03 -7.39
N ASP A 279 17.44 -25.83 -6.74
CA ASP A 279 16.06 -25.42 -6.41
C ASP A 279 16.02 -24.21 -5.46
N ARG A 280 16.99 -24.13 -4.54
CA ARG A 280 17.09 -23.00 -3.60
C ARG A 280 17.66 -21.77 -4.31
N LEU A 281 18.66 -21.95 -5.17
CA LEU A 281 19.18 -20.88 -6.02
C LEU A 281 18.10 -20.32 -6.95
N THR A 282 17.31 -21.18 -7.59
CA THR A 282 16.20 -20.77 -8.45
C THR A 282 15.17 -19.93 -7.70
N ARG A 283 14.74 -20.38 -6.51
CA ARG A 283 13.81 -19.61 -5.69
C ARG A 283 14.41 -18.28 -5.25
N ALA A 284 15.67 -18.25 -4.83
CA ALA A 284 16.36 -17.02 -4.45
C ALA A 284 16.46 -16.00 -5.60
N THR A 285 16.82 -16.45 -6.81
CA THR A 285 16.88 -15.61 -8.00
C THR A 285 15.52 -14.98 -8.29
N VAL A 286 14.45 -15.79 -8.28
CA VAL A 286 13.09 -15.32 -8.58
C VAL A 286 12.55 -14.43 -7.47
N ALA A 287 12.78 -14.79 -6.21
CA ALA A 287 12.38 -14.01 -5.06
C ALA A 287 13.02 -12.61 -5.06
N ARG A 288 14.32 -12.52 -5.34
CA ARG A 288 15.03 -11.24 -5.49
C ARG A 288 14.45 -10.40 -6.63
N TRP A 289 14.16 -11.04 -7.77
CA TRP A 289 13.61 -10.37 -8.93
C TRP A 289 12.20 -9.82 -8.66
N LEU A 290 11.31 -10.63 -8.09
CA LEU A 290 9.96 -10.21 -7.73
C LEU A 290 9.97 -9.09 -6.66
N ALA A 291 10.84 -9.20 -5.65
CA ALA A 291 11.00 -8.15 -4.65
C ALA A 291 11.51 -6.83 -5.25
N HIS A 292 12.39 -6.91 -6.24
CA HIS A 292 12.82 -5.73 -6.99
C HIS A 292 11.68 -5.13 -7.81
N ALA A 293 10.91 -5.97 -8.53
CA ALA A 293 9.77 -5.51 -9.31
C ALA A 293 8.71 -4.82 -8.43
N GLU A 294 8.41 -5.38 -7.25
CA GLU A 294 7.52 -4.80 -6.25
C GLU A 294 8.00 -3.43 -5.74
N LYS A 295 9.30 -3.31 -5.44
CA LYS A 295 9.91 -2.05 -5.04
C LYS A 295 9.79 -1.01 -6.15
N SER A 296 10.19 -1.37 -7.36
CA SER A 296 10.19 -0.48 -8.52
C SER A 296 8.77 -0.02 -8.87
N LEU A 297 7.79 -0.92 -8.81
CA LEU A 297 6.38 -0.59 -9.02
C LEU A 297 5.87 0.39 -7.95
N THR A 298 6.27 0.21 -6.70
CA THR A 298 5.89 1.14 -5.61
C THR A 298 6.57 2.49 -5.74
N GLU A 299 7.82 2.56 -6.20
CA GLU A 299 8.50 3.81 -6.52
C GLU A 299 7.75 4.57 -7.64
N LEU A 300 7.32 3.86 -8.70
CA LEU A 300 6.47 4.42 -9.76
C LEU A 300 5.13 4.93 -9.23
N ALA A 301 4.44 4.15 -8.39
CA ALA A 301 3.16 4.53 -7.81
C ALA A 301 3.25 5.79 -6.93
N ARG A 302 4.38 5.99 -6.25
CA ARG A 302 4.69 7.16 -5.43
C ARG A 302 5.21 8.36 -6.25
N GLY A 303 5.29 8.23 -7.57
CA GLY A 303 5.72 9.30 -8.48
C GLY A 303 7.23 9.54 -8.49
N TYR A 304 8.03 8.60 -7.97
CA TYR A 304 9.48 8.66 -8.14
C TYR A 304 9.89 8.23 -9.55
N TRP A 305 11.11 8.63 -9.95
CA TRP A 305 11.72 8.16 -11.18
C TRP A 305 11.89 6.64 -11.12
N GLY A 306 11.36 5.93 -12.12
CA GLY A 306 11.42 4.47 -12.21
C GLY A 306 11.38 4.01 -13.66
N ASP A 307 11.72 2.74 -13.87
CA ASP A 307 11.69 2.11 -15.19
C ASP A 307 10.24 1.77 -15.55
N LEU A 308 9.63 2.63 -16.37
CA LEU A 308 8.25 2.48 -16.87
C LEU A 308 8.05 1.15 -17.61
N ASP A 309 9.03 0.72 -18.40
CA ASP A 309 8.92 -0.54 -19.16
C ASP A 309 8.92 -1.74 -18.22
N HIS A 310 9.78 -1.70 -17.20
CA HIS A 310 9.81 -2.75 -16.19
C HIS A 310 8.50 -2.82 -15.42
N GLY A 311 7.96 -1.67 -14.98
CA GLY A 311 6.67 -1.60 -14.30
C GLY A 311 5.52 -2.16 -15.15
N LEU A 312 5.45 -1.78 -16.43
CA LEU A 312 4.41 -2.26 -17.34
C LEU A 312 4.54 -3.76 -17.64
N ARG A 313 5.76 -4.25 -17.90
CA ARG A 313 6.02 -5.69 -18.08
C ARG A 313 5.60 -6.48 -16.85
N TYR A 314 5.88 -5.96 -15.66
CA TYR A 314 5.54 -6.61 -14.41
C TYR A 314 4.02 -6.68 -14.20
N LEU A 315 3.29 -5.58 -14.38
CA LEU A 315 1.82 -5.58 -14.29
C LEU A 315 1.18 -6.52 -15.32
N ASN A 316 1.68 -6.53 -16.56
CA ASN A 316 1.19 -7.44 -17.60
C ASN A 316 1.46 -8.91 -17.26
N LEU A 317 2.60 -9.22 -16.64
CA LEU A 317 2.89 -10.57 -16.15
C LEU A 317 1.87 -11.02 -15.10
N LEU A 318 1.53 -10.15 -14.15
CA LEU A 318 0.55 -10.47 -13.12
C LEU A 318 -0.80 -10.82 -13.75
N VAL A 319 -1.29 -9.98 -14.67
CA VAL A 319 -2.54 -10.22 -15.40
C VAL A 319 -2.50 -11.52 -16.19
N ALA A 320 -1.42 -11.77 -16.93
CA ALA A 320 -1.26 -13.00 -17.71
C ALA A 320 -1.27 -14.27 -16.82
N GLU A 321 -0.88 -14.13 -15.56
CA GLU A 321 -0.80 -15.23 -14.59
C GLU A 321 -2.08 -15.39 -13.75
N GLY A 322 -3.11 -14.60 -14.05
CA GLY A 322 -4.45 -14.68 -13.49
C GLY A 322 -4.69 -13.77 -12.28
N TYR A 323 -3.84 -12.77 -12.04
CA TYR A 323 -4.10 -11.72 -11.06
C TYR A 323 -5.01 -10.65 -11.67
N GLU A 324 -6.00 -10.20 -10.89
CA GLU A 324 -6.91 -9.12 -11.27
C GLU A 324 -6.41 -7.83 -10.64
N LEU A 325 -6.04 -6.83 -11.46
CA LEU A 325 -5.53 -5.56 -10.96
C LEU A 325 -6.60 -4.82 -10.14
N ALA A 326 -6.21 -4.26 -9.00
CA ALA A 326 -7.02 -3.29 -8.28
C ALA A 326 -7.19 -1.99 -9.09
N ASP A 327 -8.21 -1.19 -8.78
CA ASP A 327 -8.48 0.08 -9.47
C ASP A 327 -7.24 1.00 -9.49
N VAL A 328 -6.49 1.08 -8.39
CA VAL A 328 -5.28 1.91 -8.28
C VAL A 328 -4.12 1.38 -9.15
N GLU A 329 -4.05 0.07 -9.35
CA GLU A 329 -3.03 -0.58 -10.20
C GLU A 329 -3.41 -0.43 -11.68
N THR A 330 -4.69 -0.54 -12.01
CA THR A 330 -5.23 -0.27 -13.34
C THR A 330 -4.96 1.18 -13.75
N GLN A 331 -5.20 2.15 -12.86
CA GLN A 331 -4.87 3.55 -13.12
C GLN A 331 -3.36 3.78 -13.34
N LEU A 332 -2.50 3.07 -12.60
CA LEU A 332 -1.06 3.15 -12.83
C LEU A 332 -0.67 2.51 -14.17
N HIS A 333 -1.26 1.36 -14.51
CA HIS A 333 -1.05 0.68 -15.78
C HIS A 333 -1.40 1.57 -16.98
N GLU A 334 -2.59 2.18 -16.93
CA GLU A 334 -3.07 3.14 -17.93
C GLU A 334 -2.14 4.35 -18.02
N SER A 335 -1.78 4.95 -16.88
CA SER A 335 -0.88 6.10 -16.83
C SER A 335 0.51 5.82 -17.41
N ILE A 336 1.06 4.62 -17.21
CA ILE A 336 2.35 4.23 -17.81
C ILE A 336 2.19 4.04 -19.32
N THR A 337 1.09 3.44 -19.76
CA THR A 337 0.78 3.20 -21.17
C THR A 337 0.61 4.51 -21.94
N ASP A 338 -0.15 5.45 -21.38
CA ASP A 338 -0.41 6.76 -21.98
C ASP A 338 0.90 7.55 -22.16
N ARG A 339 1.73 7.62 -21.11
CA ARG A 339 3.05 8.28 -21.18
C ARG A 339 3.94 7.71 -22.28
N ARG A 340 3.84 6.40 -22.53
CA ARG A 340 4.62 5.74 -23.59
C ARG A 340 4.07 6.00 -24.98
N ALA A 341 2.76 6.17 -25.12
CA ALA A 341 2.16 6.61 -26.37
C ALA A 341 2.61 8.05 -26.69
N ASP A 342 2.59 8.94 -25.69
CA ASP A 342 3.05 10.32 -25.85
C ASP A 342 4.55 10.39 -26.26
N GLU A 343 5.43 9.61 -25.61
CA GLU A 343 6.85 9.52 -25.96
C GLU A 343 7.07 9.03 -27.40
N ALA A 344 6.27 8.07 -27.88
CA ALA A 344 6.36 7.56 -29.25
C ALA A 344 5.87 8.58 -30.30
N GLU A 345 4.84 9.36 -30.00
CA GLU A 345 4.34 10.42 -30.89
C GLU A 345 5.33 11.60 -31.00
N GLU A 346 6.04 11.92 -29.92
CA GLU A 346 7.10 12.94 -29.93
C GLU A 346 8.33 12.51 -30.75
N GLU A 347 8.72 11.24 -30.68
CA GLU A 347 9.83 10.69 -31.49
C GLU A 347 9.48 10.62 -33.00
N GLU A 348 8.23 10.32 -33.37
CA GLU A 348 7.78 10.36 -34.77
C GLU A 348 7.63 11.79 -35.33
N GLY A 349 7.50 12.81 -34.47
CA GLY A 349 7.38 14.22 -34.85
C GLY A 349 8.69 14.92 -35.19
N ASP A 350 9.85 14.35 -34.82
CA ASP A 350 11.19 14.94 -35.05
C ASP A 350 11.86 14.42 -36.35
N GLU A 351 11.22 13.51 -37.11
CA GLU A 351 11.63 13.15 -38.48
C GLU A 351 11.11 14.17 -39.53
N GLY A 352 11.41 15.46 -39.32
CA GLY A 352 11.32 16.49 -40.35
C GLY A 352 12.49 16.37 -41.35
N PRO A 353 12.32 16.73 -42.64
CA PRO A 353 13.30 16.42 -43.68
C PRO A 353 14.65 17.06 -43.37
N GLY A 354 15.67 16.21 -43.20
CA GLY A 354 17.06 16.65 -43.04
C GLY A 354 17.44 17.61 -44.17
N PRO A 355 18.23 18.66 -43.88
CA PRO A 355 18.59 19.64 -44.88
C PRO A 355 19.34 18.95 -46.03
N ASP A 356 18.78 19.16 -47.22
CA ASP A 356 19.24 18.63 -48.50
C ASP A 356 20.76 18.62 -48.68
N ALA A 357 21.21 17.51 -49.27
CA ALA A 357 22.50 17.37 -49.90
C ALA A 357 22.74 18.48 -50.95
N ALA A 358 23.39 19.57 -50.55
CA ALA A 358 24.09 20.45 -51.47
C ALA A 358 25.53 19.95 -51.64
N VAL A 359 25.75 19.24 -52.74
CA VAL A 359 27.05 18.99 -53.35
C VAL A 359 27.89 20.28 -53.35
N TYR A 360 29.05 20.28 -52.69
CA TYR A 360 30.16 21.15 -53.05
C TYR A 360 31.40 20.31 -53.39
N ILE A 361 31.93 20.64 -54.55
CA ILE A 361 32.93 19.95 -55.36
C ILE A 361 34.33 20.18 -54.76
N ALA A 362 35.17 19.16 -54.83
CA ALA A 362 36.61 19.23 -54.53
C ALA A 362 37.35 20.26 -55.41
N ALA A 363 38.20 21.09 -54.80
CA ALA A 363 39.54 21.43 -55.31
C ALA A 363 40.29 22.38 -54.35
N ASP A 364 41.56 22.04 -54.17
CA ASP A 364 42.72 22.91 -53.96
C ASP A 364 43.16 23.39 -52.56
N SER A 365 44.42 22.98 -52.29
CA SER A 365 45.50 23.74 -51.65
C SER A 365 45.67 23.65 -50.13
N VAL A 366 46.36 22.58 -49.73
CA VAL A 366 47.27 22.55 -48.58
C VAL A 366 48.60 23.19 -49.01
N PRO A 367 49.18 24.09 -48.21
CA PRO A 367 50.62 24.24 -48.15
C PRO A 367 51.16 23.74 -46.80
N ASP A 368 52.19 22.90 -46.92
CA ASP A 368 53.14 22.51 -45.88
C ASP A 368 53.65 23.72 -45.08
N HIS A 369 53.82 23.54 -43.76
CA HIS A 369 55.09 23.87 -43.09
C HIS A 369 55.18 23.24 -41.68
N ASP A 370 55.92 22.14 -41.60
CA ASP A 370 57.09 21.87 -40.75
C ASP A 370 57.22 22.58 -39.37
N GLY A 371 57.50 21.76 -38.34
CA GLY A 371 58.05 22.20 -37.05
C GLY A 371 57.73 21.19 -35.94
N GLU A 372 58.38 20.01 -35.92
CA GLU A 372 59.56 19.68 -35.08
C GLU A 372 59.36 19.81 -33.56
N LEU A 373 59.55 18.65 -32.89
CA LEU A 373 60.17 18.43 -31.56
C LEU A 373 59.34 18.86 -30.33
N ALA A 374 59.29 18.15 -29.20
CA ALA A 374 60.16 17.10 -28.65
C ALA A 374 59.41 16.22 -27.64
N GLU A 375 59.96 15.02 -27.44
CA GLU A 375 59.74 14.11 -26.33
C GLU A 375 59.99 14.76 -24.96
N ALA A 376 59.26 14.31 -23.93
CA ALA A 376 59.83 14.07 -22.61
C ALA A 376 58.95 13.08 -21.83
N ASP A 377 59.57 11.93 -21.58
CA ASP A 377 59.26 10.93 -20.56
C ASP A 377 59.13 11.52 -19.14
N ASP A 378 58.75 10.64 -18.22
CA ASP A 378 58.91 10.69 -16.76
C ASP A 378 57.84 11.43 -15.94
N PHE A 379 57.05 10.71 -15.13
CA PHE A 379 57.45 10.33 -13.77
C PHE A 379 56.32 9.62 -12.98
N VAL A 380 56.56 8.34 -12.66
CA VAL A 380 56.39 7.63 -11.38
C VAL A 380 55.13 7.77 -10.51
N ALA A 381 54.65 6.59 -10.11
CA ALA A 381 53.68 6.26 -9.08
C ALA A 381 53.98 6.77 -7.65
N ALA A 382 52.91 7.02 -6.90
CA ALA A 382 52.77 6.63 -5.49
C ALA A 382 51.28 6.46 -5.17
#